data_AF-A0A7K9K096-F1
#
_entry.id   AF-A0A7K9K096-F1
#
_cell.length_a   1.000
_cell.length_b   1.000
_cell.length_c   1.000
_cell.angle_alpha   90.00
_cell.angle_beta   90.00
_cell.angle_gamma   90.00
#
_symmetry.space_group_name_H-M   'P 1'
#
loop_
_entity.id
_entity.type
_entity.pdbx_description
1 polymer ?
#
loop_
_entity_poly.entity_id
_entity_poly.type
_entity_poly.pdbx_seq_one_letter_code
_entity_poly.pdbx_strand_id
1 'polypeptide(L)'
;FHLAGIRLAAKEKLDIPLLFMPAEMKIYKAVVVIHVMRENGENWPYEVSAESNTDLNRNIIVAENGETEGILWTYPINGTSEAPQQKSVVIRCQARQRLEQRVELLLIGAVPGATALPDAGNSATVNTDESSNTSEVTDGSSATLEFLYELQYQSDEIRSQLESLVGLQMVEKEWDVESRIVTLIFNVVFAPSKPMRNEATVVIQCTAGGIWRFPLVFIATEPEVDDVINIGAVGLNKESIVSFKLTSQTR
;
A
#
# COMPACT_ATOMS: atom_id res chain seq x y z
N PHE A 1 -10.79 25.40 1.43
CA PHE A 1 -10.03 26.44 2.13
C PHE A 1 -9.21 27.20 1.10
N HIS A 2 -9.63 28.41 0.73
CA HIS A 2 -8.81 29.29 -0.09
C HIS A 2 -8.24 30.35 0.84
N LEU A 3 -6.94 30.25 1.14
CA LEU A 3 -6.24 31.28 1.90
C LEU A 3 -5.81 32.35 0.89
N ALA A 4 -6.42 33.52 0.94
CA ALA A 4 -6.04 34.67 0.13
C ALA A 4 -5.73 35.86 1.05
N GLY A 5 -4.66 36.59 0.76
CA GLY A 5 -4.33 37.84 1.46
C GLY A 5 -3.75 37.68 2.87
N ILE A 6 -2.99 36.62 3.14
CA ILE A 6 -2.26 36.49 4.41
C ILE A 6 -1.08 37.47 4.42
N ARG A 7 -1.10 38.41 5.35
CA ARG A 7 0.06 39.29 5.59
C ARG A 7 1.12 38.51 6.35
N LEU A 8 2.35 38.55 5.84
CA LEU A 8 3.50 37.93 6.48
C LEU A 8 4.54 39.00 6.81
N ALA A 9 4.86 39.13 8.09
CA ALA A 9 5.97 39.93 8.55
C ALA A 9 7.31 39.25 8.23
N ALA A 10 8.39 40.03 8.29
CA ALA A 10 9.73 39.49 8.07
C ALA A 10 10.03 38.35 9.07
N LYS A 11 10.47 37.20 8.54
CA LYS A 11 10.78 35.97 9.28
C LYS A 11 9.59 35.29 9.96
N GLU A 12 8.37 35.74 9.67
CA GLU A 12 7.17 35.04 10.10
C GLU A 12 7.06 33.69 9.38
N LYS A 13 6.50 32.69 10.06
CA LYS A 13 6.26 31.36 9.51
C LYS A 13 4.79 31.24 9.13
N LEU A 14 4.55 30.72 7.93
CA LEU A 14 3.20 30.40 7.47
C LEU A 14 3.00 28.88 7.49
N ASP A 15 2.04 28.42 8.29
CA ASP A 15 1.61 27.04 8.29
C ASP A 15 0.42 26.85 7.32
N ILE A 16 0.54 25.93 6.37
CA ILE A 16 -0.50 25.61 5.39
C ILE A 16 -1.01 24.18 5.67
N PRO A 17 -2.13 24.01 6.39
CA PRO A 17 -2.66 22.69 6.70
C PRO A 17 -3.22 22.02 5.44
N LEU A 18 -2.87 20.76 5.23
CA LEU A 18 -3.40 19.91 4.16
C LEU A 18 -4.26 18.80 4.77
N LEU A 19 -5.49 18.67 4.29
CA LEU A 19 -6.40 17.59 4.67
C LEU A 19 -6.67 16.71 3.44
N PHE A 20 -6.45 15.41 3.59
CA PHE A 20 -6.70 14.43 2.55
C PHE A 20 -7.70 13.39 3.07
N MET A 21 -8.85 13.29 2.41
CA MET A 21 -9.95 12.38 2.77
C MET A 21 -10.52 11.75 1.49
N PRO A 22 -9.84 10.75 0.93
CA PRO A 22 -10.24 10.14 -0.34
C PRO A 22 -11.55 9.35 -0.18
N ALA A 23 -12.44 9.47 -1.16
CA ALA A 23 -13.68 8.69 -1.23
C ALA A 23 -13.53 7.40 -2.05
N GLU A 24 -12.46 7.29 -2.84
CA GLU A 24 -12.20 6.20 -3.77
C GLU A 24 -10.73 5.77 -3.71
N MET A 25 -10.45 4.49 -3.98
CA MET A 25 -9.09 3.91 -3.97
C MET A 25 -8.29 4.26 -5.23
N LYS A 26 -7.97 5.54 -5.39
CA LYS A 26 -7.16 6.05 -6.50
C LYS A 26 -6.08 7.04 -6.05
N ILE A 27 -5.14 7.35 -6.94
CA ILE A 27 -4.21 8.48 -6.78
C ILE A 27 -4.96 9.79 -7.03
N TYR A 28 -4.77 10.74 -6.11
CA TYR A 28 -5.22 12.13 -6.26
C TYR A 28 -4.01 13.02 -6.52
N LYS A 29 -4.08 13.83 -7.58
CA LYS A 29 -3.05 14.82 -7.89
C LYS A 29 -3.61 16.21 -7.67
N ALA A 30 -2.87 17.02 -6.92
CA ALA A 30 -3.17 18.42 -6.70
C ALA A 30 -1.87 19.23 -6.77
N VAL A 31 -2.00 20.55 -6.82
CA VAL A 31 -0.86 21.46 -6.82
C VAL A 31 -1.19 22.60 -5.86
N VAL A 32 -0.26 22.90 -4.96
CA VAL A 32 -0.30 24.11 -4.13
C VAL A 32 0.57 25.16 -4.78
N VAL A 33 -0.04 26.29 -5.07
CA VAL A 33 0.64 27.46 -5.64
C VAL A 33 0.68 28.54 -4.56
N ILE A 34 1.88 28.96 -4.17
CA ILE A 34 2.11 30.04 -3.22
C ILE A 34 2.65 31.22 -3.99
N HIS A 35 1.86 32.28 -4.06
CA HIS A 35 2.27 33.55 -4.66
C HIS A 35 2.46 34.60 -3.55
N VAL A 36 3.67 35.14 -3.46
CA VAL A 36 4.02 36.21 -2.53
C VAL A 36 4.31 37.49 -3.30
N MET A 37 3.59 38.55 -2.94
CA MET A 37 3.72 39.89 -3.49
C MET A 37 3.90 40.89 -2.35
N ARG A 38 4.41 42.09 -2.65
CA ARG A 38 4.40 43.18 -1.66
C ARG A 38 2.96 43.58 -1.38
N GLU A 39 2.66 43.89 -0.12
CA GLU A 39 1.32 44.32 0.30
C GLU A 39 0.84 45.57 -0.45
N ASN A 40 1.75 46.47 -0.80
CA ASN A 40 1.45 47.70 -1.53
C ASN A 40 1.30 47.51 -3.05
N GLY A 41 1.48 46.28 -3.57
CA GLY A 41 1.40 45.98 -4.99
C GLY A 41 2.55 46.53 -5.83
N GLU A 42 3.56 47.14 -5.20
CA GLU A 42 4.78 47.56 -5.90
C GLU A 42 5.70 46.37 -6.15
N ASN A 43 6.55 46.49 -7.16
CA ASN A 43 7.61 45.54 -7.38
C ASN A 43 8.64 45.58 -6.23
N TRP A 44 9.31 44.45 -6.02
CA TRP A 44 10.46 44.36 -5.14
C TRP A 44 11.67 45.05 -5.79
N PRO A 45 12.45 45.83 -5.02
CA PRO A 45 13.66 46.51 -5.51
C PRO A 45 14.84 45.54 -5.74
N TYR A 46 14.54 44.27 -6.02
CA TYR A 46 15.53 43.23 -6.26
C TYR A 46 15.68 43.01 -7.76
N GLU A 47 16.86 43.32 -8.29
CA GLU A 47 17.25 42.99 -9.67
C GLU A 47 17.85 41.58 -9.71
N VAL A 48 17.26 40.71 -10.52
CA VAL A 48 17.77 39.36 -10.74
C VAL A 48 19.01 39.45 -11.62
N SER A 49 20.20 39.35 -11.03
CA SER A 49 21.44 39.30 -11.80
C SER A 49 21.64 37.92 -12.44
N ALA A 50 22.15 37.88 -13.68
CA ALA A 50 22.38 36.64 -14.44
C ALA A 50 23.40 35.68 -13.79
N GLU A 51 24.13 36.13 -12.77
CA GLU A 51 25.12 35.36 -12.00
C GLU A 51 24.56 34.77 -10.69
N SER A 52 23.28 35.02 -10.38
CA SER A 52 22.63 34.48 -9.18
C SER A 52 22.15 33.04 -9.37
N ASN A 53 22.08 32.30 -8.24
CA ASN A 53 21.69 30.89 -8.18
C ASN A 53 20.47 30.57 -9.07
N THR A 54 20.68 29.71 -10.07
CA THR A 54 19.70 29.32 -11.10
C THR A 54 18.39 28.77 -10.54
N ASP A 55 18.41 28.22 -9.32
CA ASP A 55 17.23 27.70 -8.63
C ASP A 55 16.33 28.78 -8.00
N LEU A 56 16.90 29.92 -7.60
CA LEU A 56 16.14 31.05 -7.07
C LEU A 56 15.40 31.79 -8.18
N ASN A 57 16.04 31.94 -9.34
CA ASN A 57 15.48 32.65 -10.49
C ASN A 57 14.27 31.96 -11.11
N ARG A 58 14.10 30.64 -10.90
CA ARG A 58 12.95 29.87 -11.40
C ARG A 58 11.63 30.23 -10.70
N ASN A 59 11.71 30.76 -9.49
CA ASN A 59 10.53 31.07 -8.67
C ASN A 59 10.21 32.57 -8.68
N ILE A 60 10.98 33.41 -9.37
CA ILE A 60 10.77 34.86 -9.41
C ILE A 60 9.89 35.23 -10.61
N ILE A 61 8.84 36.01 -10.37
CA ILE A 61 8.04 36.64 -11.42
C ILE A 61 8.64 38.02 -11.67
N VAL A 62 9.00 38.30 -12.92
CA VAL A 62 9.63 39.55 -13.35
C VAL A 62 8.65 40.34 -14.21
N ALA A 63 8.45 41.61 -13.88
CA ALA A 63 7.60 42.54 -14.63
C ALA A 63 8.27 42.98 -15.95
N GLU A 64 7.51 43.59 -16.86
CA GLU A 64 8.01 44.05 -18.17
C GLU A 64 9.19 45.06 -18.07
N ASN A 65 9.28 45.77 -16.96
CA ASN A 65 10.36 46.72 -16.66
C ASN A 65 11.63 46.07 -16.06
N GLY A 66 11.64 44.74 -15.90
CA GLY A 66 12.78 43.99 -15.35
C GLY A 66 12.81 43.88 -13.82
N GLU A 67 11.85 44.48 -13.12
CA GLU A 67 11.75 44.41 -11.65
C GLU A 67 11.05 43.13 -11.18
N THR A 68 11.33 42.70 -9.96
CA THR A 68 10.70 41.51 -9.37
C THR A 68 9.27 41.82 -8.91
N GLU A 69 8.26 41.32 -9.62
CA GLU A 69 6.83 41.49 -9.28
C GLU A 69 6.43 40.64 -8.06
N GLY A 70 6.96 39.42 -7.97
CA GLY A 70 6.61 38.49 -6.91
C GLY A 70 7.43 37.21 -6.92
N ILE A 71 7.15 36.35 -5.95
CA ILE A 71 7.77 35.03 -5.83
C ILE A 71 6.67 33.97 -5.86
N LEU A 72 6.84 32.98 -6.72
CA LEU A 72 5.90 31.90 -6.98
C LEU A 72 6.55 30.55 -6.69
N TRP A 73 5.98 29.82 -5.75
CA TRP A 73 6.33 28.42 -5.52
C TRP A 73 5.18 27.51 -5.93
N THR A 74 5.52 26.42 -6.62
CA THR A 74 4.55 25.41 -7.05
C THR A 74 4.95 24.06 -6.45
N TYR A 75 4.10 23.51 -5.59
CA TYR A 75 4.32 22.25 -4.90
C TYR A 75 3.30 21.20 -5.38
N PRO A 76 3.71 20.19 -6.18
CA PRO A 76 2.83 19.10 -6.54
C PRO A 76 2.56 18.21 -5.32
N ILE A 77 1.29 17.83 -5.14
CA ILE A 77 0.83 16.96 -4.07
C ILE A 77 0.25 15.70 -4.70
N ASN A 78 0.77 14.55 -4.29
CA ASN A 78 0.25 13.23 -4.66
C ASN A 78 -0.35 12.57 -3.42
N GLY A 79 -1.67 12.43 -3.40
CA GLY A 79 -2.40 11.71 -2.35
C GLY A 79 -2.62 10.26 -2.78
N THR A 80 -2.12 9.32 -1.97
CA THR A 80 -2.33 7.88 -2.17
C THR A 80 -3.38 7.39 -1.20
N SER A 81 -4.42 6.73 -1.70
CA SER A 81 -5.53 6.27 -0.87
C SER A 81 -5.17 4.97 -0.16
N GLU A 82 -5.38 4.91 1.15
CA GLU A 82 -5.12 3.72 1.96
C GLU A 82 -6.42 3.18 2.55
N ALA A 83 -6.60 1.86 2.47
CA ALA A 83 -7.73 1.19 3.06
C ALA A 83 -7.69 1.24 4.58
N PRO A 84 -8.86 1.26 5.25
CA PRO A 84 -8.93 1.08 6.69
C PRO A 84 -8.21 -0.19 7.13
N GLN A 85 -7.81 -0.23 8.40
CA GLN A 85 -7.12 -1.37 8.99
C GLN A 85 -7.92 -2.67 8.76
N GLN A 86 -7.28 -3.64 8.12
CA GLN A 86 -7.86 -4.94 7.84
C GLN A 86 -7.75 -5.86 9.05
N LYS A 87 -8.65 -6.84 9.14
CA LYS A 87 -8.58 -7.87 10.17
C LYS A 87 -7.35 -8.75 9.95
N SER A 88 -6.72 -9.16 11.05
CA SER A 88 -5.58 -10.07 11.00
C SER A 88 -6.02 -11.47 10.55
N VAL A 89 -5.25 -12.08 9.66
CA VAL A 89 -5.40 -13.50 9.29
C VAL A 89 -4.41 -14.32 10.11
N VAL A 90 -4.90 -15.37 10.78
CA VAL A 90 -4.05 -16.24 11.62
C VAL A 90 -3.70 -17.50 10.84
N ILE A 91 -2.40 -17.78 10.75
CA ILE A 91 -1.83 -18.96 10.10
C ILE A 91 -1.11 -19.76 11.19
N ARG A 92 -1.63 -20.95 11.51
CA ARG A 92 -1.19 -21.73 12.67
C ARG A 92 -0.88 -23.17 12.33
N CYS A 93 0.29 -23.64 12.76
CA CYS A 93 0.67 -25.05 12.72
C CYS A 93 1.57 -25.42 13.92
N GLN A 94 1.98 -26.69 14.02
CA GLN A 94 3.03 -27.10 14.97
C GLN A 94 4.42 -26.86 14.37
N ALA A 95 5.41 -26.64 15.23
CA ALA A 95 6.80 -26.67 14.79
C ALA A 95 7.13 -28.02 14.14
N ARG A 96 8.05 -27.99 13.16
CA ARG A 96 8.47 -29.11 12.30
C ARG A 96 7.42 -29.61 11.31
N GLN A 97 6.24 -28.99 11.26
CA GLN A 97 5.22 -29.27 10.26
C GLN A 97 5.22 -28.22 9.15
N ARG A 98 4.77 -28.61 7.96
CA ARG A 98 4.53 -27.70 6.83
C ARG A 98 3.03 -27.52 6.63
N LEU A 99 2.57 -26.29 6.71
CA LEU A 99 1.21 -25.89 6.38
C LEU A 99 1.19 -25.21 5.01
N GLU A 100 0.24 -25.60 4.17
CA GLU A 100 -0.12 -24.87 2.95
C GLU A 100 -1.61 -24.53 3.03
N GLN A 101 -1.94 -23.24 2.95
CA GLN A 101 -3.30 -22.75 3.12
C GLN A 101 -3.61 -21.65 2.10
N ARG A 102 -4.82 -21.70 1.53
CA ARG A 102 -5.35 -20.58 0.75
C ARG A 102 -5.90 -19.48 1.66
N VAL A 103 -5.49 -18.24 1.39
CA VAL A 103 -5.92 -17.03 2.10
C VAL A 103 -6.53 -16.07 1.10
N GLU A 104 -7.77 -15.67 1.36
CA GLU A 104 -8.51 -14.70 0.54
C GLU A 104 -8.39 -13.31 1.15
N LEU A 105 -7.91 -12.35 0.35
CA LEU A 105 -7.78 -10.96 0.74
C LEU A 105 -8.74 -10.09 -0.08
N LEU A 106 -9.66 -9.41 0.60
CA LEU A 106 -10.74 -8.64 -0.01
C LEU A 106 -10.34 -7.17 -0.18
N LEU A 107 -10.15 -6.74 -1.43
CA LEU A 107 -9.81 -5.35 -1.77
C LEU A 107 -11.09 -4.55 -1.99
N ILE A 108 -11.67 -4.08 -0.89
CA ILE A 108 -12.89 -3.25 -0.91
C ILE A 108 -12.58 -1.90 -1.59
N GLY A 109 -13.39 -1.52 -2.56
CA GLY A 109 -13.29 -0.25 -3.27
C GLY A 109 -12.25 -0.22 -4.39
N ALA A 110 -11.68 -1.37 -4.75
CA ALA A 110 -10.68 -1.48 -5.84
C ALA A 110 -11.29 -1.30 -7.24
N VAL A 111 -12.60 -1.56 -7.41
CA VAL A 111 -13.28 -1.38 -8.70
C VAL A 111 -13.77 0.08 -8.82
N PRO A 112 -13.35 0.84 -9.85
CA PRO A 112 -13.86 2.18 -10.09
C PRO A 112 -15.38 2.17 -10.27
N GLY A 113 -16.08 3.06 -9.56
CA GLY A 113 -17.51 3.24 -9.78
C GLY A 113 -17.77 3.94 -11.11
N ALA A 114 -18.68 3.40 -11.92
CA ALA A 114 -19.14 4.02 -13.17
C ALA A 114 -19.90 5.36 -13.01
N THR A 115 -19.91 5.95 -11.82
CA THR A 115 -20.45 7.31 -11.59
C THR A 115 -19.37 8.35 -11.83
N ALA A 116 -18.82 8.38 -13.05
CA ALA A 116 -18.42 9.65 -13.64
C ALA A 116 -19.71 10.26 -14.22
N LEU A 117 -20.29 11.24 -13.54
CA LEU A 117 -21.20 12.16 -14.22
C LEU A 117 -20.43 12.72 -15.42
N PRO A 118 -20.95 12.62 -16.66
CA PRO A 118 -20.33 13.33 -17.76
C PRO A 118 -20.37 14.81 -17.42
N ASP A 119 -19.20 15.44 -17.39
CA ASP A 119 -19.10 16.89 -17.42
C ASP A 119 -20.00 17.38 -18.55
N ALA A 120 -20.99 18.19 -18.19
CA ALA A 120 -21.80 18.93 -19.13
C ALA A 120 -20.88 19.94 -19.84
N GLY A 121 -20.24 19.46 -20.91
CA GLY A 121 -19.32 20.19 -21.77
C GLY A 121 -19.69 19.93 -23.23
N ASN A 122 -20.82 20.51 -23.61
CA ASN A 122 -21.22 20.97 -24.94
C ASN A 122 -20.33 20.50 -26.11
N SER A 123 -20.83 19.57 -26.93
CA SER A 123 -20.56 19.62 -28.36
C SER A 123 -21.70 18.97 -29.13
N ALA A 124 -22.44 19.82 -29.82
CA ALA A 124 -23.38 19.42 -30.83
C ALA A 124 -22.61 19.01 -32.09
N THR A 125 -22.83 17.78 -32.56
CA THR A 125 -22.96 17.54 -34.00
C THR A 125 -23.78 16.28 -34.24
N VAL A 126 -24.90 16.52 -34.91
CA VAL A 126 -25.79 15.57 -35.57
C VAL A 126 -24.99 14.72 -36.56
N ASN A 127 -25.25 13.42 -36.63
CA ASN A 127 -25.61 12.73 -37.87
C ASN A 127 -26.23 11.36 -37.57
N THR A 128 -27.46 11.23 -38.06
CA THR A 128 -28.25 10.02 -38.24
C THR A 128 -27.61 9.13 -39.30
N ASP A 129 -27.54 7.82 -39.06
CA ASP A 129 -28.02 6.81 -40.02
C ASP A 129 -28.10 5.43 -39.34
N GLU A 130 -29.26 4.79 -39.51
CA GLU A 130 -29.57 3.42 -39.08
C GLU A 130 -28.92 2.38 -40.00
N SER A 131 -28.35 1.32 -39.43
CA SER A 131 -28.55 -0.04 -39.94
C SER A 131 -28.11 -1.06 -38.89
N SER A 132 -29.07 -1.92 -38.55
CA SER A 132 -28.91 -3.19 -37.85
C SER A 132 -27.82 -4.08 -38.45
N ASN A 133 -27.01 -4.71 -37.59
CA ASN A 133 -26.69 -6.14 -37.67
C ASN A 133 -26.04 -6.63 -36.37
N THR A 134 -26.64 -7.69 -35.84
CA THR A 134 -26.20 -8.58 -34.76
C THR A 134 -24.81 -9.15 -35.04
N SER A 135 -23.87 -9.05 -34.08
CA SER A 135 -22.77 -10.00 -33.84
C SER A 135 -21.99 -9.67 -32.55
N GLU A 136 -21.93 -10.68 -31.67
CA GLU A 136 -20.78 -11.15 -30.87
C GLU A 136 -19.90 -10.20 -30.01
N VAL A 137 -19.89 -10.52 -28.70
CA VAL A 137 -18.74 -10.62 -27.77
C VAL A 137 -17.55 -9.68 -28.04
N THR A 138 -17.28 -8.74 -27.13
CA THR A 138 -15.94 -8.52 -26.53
C THR A 138 -16.06 -7.63 -25.28
N ASP A 139 -15.46 -8.08 -24.18
CA ASP A 139 -15.09 -7.32 -22.99
C ASP A 139 -14.64 -5.89 -23.32
N GLY A 140 -15.31 -4.90 -22.74
CA GLY A 140 -15.13 -3.49 -23.11
C GLY A 140 -14.90 -2.58 -21.93
N SER A 141 -13.62 -2.45 -21.54
CA SER A 141 -13.06 -1.31 -20.81
C SER A 141 -13.34 -1.21 -19.30
N SER A 142 -12.75 -2.13 -18.55
CA SER A 142 -12.16 -1.75 -17.25
C SER A 142 -10.66 -1.89 -17.43
N ALA A 143 -9.90 -0.80 -17.28
CA ALA A 143 -8.44 -0.83 -17.31
C ALA A 143 -7.94 -2.05 -16.52
N THR A 144 -7.07 -2.86 -17.12
CA THR A 144 -6.53 -4.07 -16.51
C THR A 144 -5.78 -3.68 -15.24
N LEU A 145 -6.47 -3.63 -14.09
CA LEU A 145 -5.84 -3.23 -12.84
C LEU A 145 -4.83 -4.29 -12.47
N GLU A 146 -3.56 -3.91 -12.52
CA GLU A 146 -2.47 -4.71 -11.99
C GLU A 146 -2.32 -4.44 -10.50
N PHE A 147 -1.99 -5.51 -9.77
CA PHE A 147 -1.79 -5.51 -8.33
C PHE A 147 -0.36 -5.97 -8.04
N LEU A 148 0.37 -5.13 -7.33
CA LEU A 148 1.67 -5.45 -6.78
C LEU A 148 1.48 -5.83 -5.32
N TYR A 149 2.22 -6.84 -4.85
CA TYR A 149 2.17 -7.24 -3.45
C TYR A 149 3.58 -7.43 -2.87
N GLU A 150 3.71 -7.12 -1.59
CA GLU A 150 4.94 -7.29 -0.83
C GLU A 150 4.60 -7.79 0.58
N LEU A 151 5.42 -8.70 1.11
CA LEU A 151 5.35 -9.10 2.51
C LEU A 151 6.32 -8.22 3.33
N GLN A 152 5.77 -7.31 4.13
CA GLN A 152 6.52 -6.40 4.99
C GLN A 152 6.62 -6.93 6.42
N TYR A 153 7.77 -6.71 7.05
CA TYR A 153 8.06 -7.16 8.42
C TYR A 153 8.21 -5.96 9.35
N GLN A 154 7.86 -6.13 10.62
CA GLN A 154 7.97 -5.05 11.62
C GLN A 154 9.44 -4.73 11.99
N SER A 155 10.36 -5.67 11.79
CA SER A 155 11.80 -5.51 12.05
C SER A 155 12.64 -6.50 11.24
N ASP A 156 13.93 -6.23 11.11
CA ASP A 156 14.90 -7.14 10.46
C ASP A 156 15.06 -8.47 11.22
N GLU A 157 14.84 -8.47 12.53
CA GLU A 157 14.82 -9.69 13.35
C GLU A 157 13.65 -10.59 12.94
N ILE A 158 12.43 -10.03 12.86
CA ILE A 158 11.24 -10.78 12.44
C ILE A 158 11.38 -11.25 10.99
N ARG A 159 11.94 -10.41 10.12
CA ARG A 159 12.26 -10.79 8.73
C ARG A 159 13.18 -12.01 8.71
N SER A 160 14.31 -11.96 9.41
CA SER A 160 15.28 -13.07 9.45
C SER A 160 14.65 -14.38 9.96
N GLN A 161 13.67 -14.28 10.87
CA GLN A 161 12.94 -15.44 11.37
C GLN A 161 11.87 -15.96 10.40
N LEU A 162 11.18 -15.11 9.64
CA LEU A 162 10.04 -15.52 8.80
C LEU A 162 10.38 -15.72 7.32
N GLU A 163 11.37 -15.02 6.77
CA GLU A 163 11.65 -14.94 5.33
C GLU A 163 11.94 -16.32 4.71
N SER A 164 12.58 -17.23 5.45
CA SER A 164 12.84 -18.61 5.02
C SER A 164 11.72 -19.60 5.36
N LEU A 165 10.80 -19.23 6.24
CA LEU A 165 9.75 -20.10 6.77
C LEU A 165 8.39 -19.87 6.09
N VAL A 166 8.22 -18.70 5.44
CA VAL A 166 6.97 -18.27 4.82
C VAL A 166 7.15 -18.14 3.31
N GLY A 167 6.30 -18.82 2.55
CA GLY A 167 6.12 -18.58 1.12
C GLY A 167 4.76 -17.92 0.87
N LEU A 168 4.73 -16.90 0.02
CA LEU A 168 3.50 -16.19 -0.35
C LEU A 168 3.40 -16.07 -1.88
N GLN A 169 2.35 -16.64 -2.46
CA GLN A 169 2.12 -16.58 -3.90
C GLN A 169 0.66 -16.25 -4.19
N MET A 170 0.41 -15.21 -4.99
CA MET A 170 -0.93 -14.98 -5.54
C MET A 170 -1.24 -16.05 -6.58
N VAL A 171 -2.33 -16.80 -6.38
CA VAL A 171 -2.72 -17.91 -7.26
C VAL A 171 -3.92 -17.58 -8.13
N GLU A 172 -4.82 -16.74 -7.63
CA GLU A 172 -6.07 -16.45 -8.31
C GLU A 172 -6.57 -15.04 -7.95
N LYS A 173 -7.37 -14.48 -8.86
CA LYS A 173 -7.94 -13.14 -8.75
C LYS A 173 -9.36 -13.20 -9.25
N GLU A 174 -10.29 -12.81 -8.38
CA GLU A 174 -11.71 -12.77 -8.68
C GLU A 174 -12.22 -11.33 -8.59
N TRP A 175 -13.16 -11.01 -9.47
CA TRP A 175 -13.77 -9.69 -9.54
C TRP A 175 -15.26 -9.80 -9.26
N ASP A 176 -15.70 -9.15 -8.19
CA ASP A 176 -17.11 -8.93 -7.95
C ASP A 176 -17.46 -7.50 -8.39
N VAL A 177 -18.07 -7.39 -9.57
CA VAL A 177 -18.49 -6.12 -10.16
C VAL A 177 -19.65 -5.50 -9.38
N GLU A 178 -20.53 -6.33 -8.80
CA GLU A 178 -21.71 -5.87 -8.06
C GLU A 178 -21.29 -5.28 -6.70
N SER A 179 -20.43 -6.01 -5.97
CA SER A 179 -19.93 -5.56 -4.66
C SER A 179 -18.74 -4.59 -4.75
N ARG A 180 -18.17 -4.39 -5.95
CA ARG A 180 -16.94 -3.60 -6.19
C ARG A 180 -15.75 -4.07 -5.34
N ILE A 181 -15.66 -5.38 -5.14
CA ILE A 181 -14.60 -6.03 -4.36
C ILE A 181 -13.76 -6.85 -5.33
N VAL A 182 -12.44 -6.72 -5.19
CA VAL A 182 -11.50 -7.64 -5.84
C VAL A 182 -10.99 -8.61 -4.78
N THR A 183 -11.16 -9.91 -5.01
CA THR A 183 -10.64 -10.95 -4.12
C THR A 183 -9.33 -11.46 -4.69
N LEU A 184 -8.24 -11.30 -3.92
CA LEU A 184 -6.96 -11.91 -4.25
C LEU A 184 -6.76 -13.16 -3.40
N ILE A 185 -6.59 -14.31 -4.06
CA ILE A 185 -6.38 -15.58 -3.39
C ILE A 185 -4.88 -15.87 -3.40
N PHE A 186 -4.32 -16.02 -2.20
CA PHE A 186 -2.92 -16.34 -1.98
C PHE A 186 -2.79 -17.78 -1.50
N ASN A 187 -1.83 -18.52 -2.05
CA ASN A 187 -1.31 -19.71 -1.41
C ASN A 187 -0.21 -19.29 -0.42
N VAL A 188 -0.43 -19.57 0.86
CA VAL A 188 0.54 -19.31 1.91
C VAL A 188 1.13 -20.62 2.39
N VAL A 189 2.45 -20.72 2.31
CA VAL A 189 3.24 -21.82 2.85
C VAL A 189 3.85 -21.35 4.16
N PHE A 190 3.71 -22.13 5.22
CA PHE A 190 4.35 -21.88 6.51
C PHE A 190 4.98 -23.16 7.06
N ALA A 191 6.32 -23.18 7.18
CA ALA A 191 7.09 -24.36 7.57
C ALA A 191 8.07 -24.05 8.72
N PRO A 192 7.57 -23.76 9.94
CA PRO A 192 8.41 -23.39 11.07
C PRO A 192 9.21 -24.59 11.62
N SER A 193 10.47 -24.36 12.00
CA SER A 193 11.32 -25.38 12.65
C SER A 193 11.25 -25.36 14.18
N LYS A 194 10.84 -24.22 14.76
CA LYS A 194 10.75 -23.98 16.21
C LYS A 194 9.41 -23.31 16.54
N PRO A 195 8.91 -23.45 17.78
CA PRO A 195 7.78 -22.68 18.25
C PRO A 195 8.05 -21.18 18.14
N MET A 196 7.10 -20.42 17.61
CA MET A 196 7.25 -18.99 17.36
C MET A 196 5.89 -18.30 17.21
N ARG A 197 5.86 -17.00 17.46
CA ARG A 197 4.71 -16.14 17.16
C ARG A 197 5.21 -14.81 16.61
N ASN A 198 5.04 -14.62 15.31
CA ASN A 198 5.47 -13.41 14.61
C ASN A 198 4.35 -12.87 13.72
N GLU A 199 4.46 -11.60 13.37
CA GLU A 199 3.51 -10.90 12.51
C GLU A 199 4.24 -10.28 11.32
N ALA A 200 3.63 -10.39 10.14
CA ALA A 200 4.04 -9.69 8.93
C ALA A 200 2.80 -9.09 8.27
N THR A 201 2.97 -8.09 7.41
CA THR A 201 1.85 -7.43 6.72
C THR A 201 1.99 -7.64 5.22
N VAL A 202 0.95 -8.20 4.60
CA VAL A 202 0.85 -8.18 3.13
C VAL A 202 0.35 -6.81 2.71
N VAL A 203 1.19 -6.08 1.98
CA VAL A 203 0.84 -4.80 1.38
C VAL A 203 0.50 -5.04 -0.07
N ILE A 204 -0.70 -4.64 -0.47
CA ILE A 204 -1.18 -4.73 -1.84
C ILE A 204 -1.35 -3.31 -2.37
N GLN A 205 -0.73 -3.02 -3.50
CA GLN A 205 -0.84 -1.75 -4.18
C GLN A 205 -1.44 -1.97 -5.57
N CYS A 206 -2.48 -1.21 -5.89
CA CYS A 206 -3.05 -1.19 -7.23
C CYS A 206 -2.38 -0.10 -8.07
N THR A 207 -2.23 -0.34 -9.37
CA THR A 207 -1.79 0.66 -10.35
C THR A 207 -2.67 1.91 -10.39
N ALA A 208 -3.96 1.79 -10.03
CA ALA A 208 -4.86 2.94 -9.88
C ALA A 208 -4.55 3.81 -8.65
N GLY A 209 -3.77 3.30 -7.67
CA GLY A 209 -3.29 4.09 -6.54
C GLY A 209 -3.83 3.73 -5.16
N GLY A 210 -4.64 2.69 -5.03
CA GLY A 210 -5.08 2.18 -3.73
C GLY A 210 -4.01 1.33 -3.04
N ILE A 211 -3.90 1.45 -1.72
CA ILE A 211 -3.07 0.59 -0.85
C ILE A 211 -3.96 -0.15 0.15
N TRP A 212 -3.77 -1.46 0.27
CA TRP A 212 -4.39 -2.29 1.29
C TRP A 212 -3.31 -2.99 2.11
N ARG A 213 -3.51 -3.05 3.43
CA ARG A 213 -2.58 -3.70 4.37
C ARG A 213 -3.30 -4.79 5.14
N PHE A 214 -2.85 -6.04 4.99
CA PHE A 214 -3.43 -7.20 5.64
C PHE A 214 -2.42 -7.80 6.63
N PRO A 215 -2.66 -7.69 7.95
CA PRO A 215 -1.80 -8.32 8.94
C PRO A 215 -1.94 -9.85 8.89
N LEU A 216 -0.84 -10.56 8.79
CA LEU A 216 -0.72 -12.01 8.88
C LEU A 216 0.00 -12.38 10.18
N VAL A 217 -0.66 -13.18 11.03
CA VAL A 217 -0.10 -13.66 12.28
C VAL A 217 0.28 -15.13 12.13
N PHE A 218 1.58 -15.40 12.20
CA PHE A 218 2.15 -16.75 12.08
C PHE A 218 2.39 -17.33 13.47
N ILE A 219 1.81 -18.50 13.75
CA ILE A 219 1.90 -19.17 15.05
C ILE A 219 2.38 -20.61 14.85
N ALA A 220 3.57 -20.91 15.35
CA ALA A 220 4.06 -22.28 15.48
C ALA A 220 3.99 -22.71 16.95
N THR A 221 3.23 -23.76 17.26
CA THR A 221 3.19 -24.34 18.62
C THR A 221 4.27 -25.39 18.82
N GLU A 222 4.37 -25.93 20.03
CA GLU A 222 5.23 -27.08 20.35
C GLU A 222 5.05 -28.21 19.33
N PRO A 223 6.16 -28.85 18.89
CA PRO A 223 6.09 -30.00 17.98
C PRO A 223 5.38 -31.18 18.66
N GLU A 224 4.91 -32.12 17.83
CA GLU A 224 4.43 -33.41 18.35
C GLU A 224 5.59 -34.18 19.01
N VAL A 225 5.28 -34.92 20.08
CA VAL A 225 6.29 -35.72 20.79
C VAL A 225 6.70 -36.87 19.89
N ASP A 226 8.01 -36.99 19.63
CA ASP A 226 8.54 -37.99 18.69
C ASP A 226 8.27 -39.45 19.19
N ASP A 227 8.40 -39.72 20.48
CA ASP A 227 8.04 -41.01 21.12
C ASP A 227 7.89 -40.85 22.65
N VAL A 228 7.21 -41.79 23.31
CA VAL A 228 7.03 -41.83 24.77
C VAL A 228 7.84 -42.98 25.37
N ILE A 229 8.88 -42.64 26.14
CA ILE A 229 9.69 -43.63 26.86
C ILE A 229 8.98 -44.02 28.16
N ASN A 230 8.40 -45.22 28.18
CA ASN A 230 7.80 -45.80 29.38
C ASN A 230 8.85 -46.63 30.15
N ILE A 231 9.13 -46.27 31.40
CA ILE A 231 10.05 -47.01 32.27
C ILE A 231 9.23 -47.81 33.30
N GLY A 232 9.28 -49.13 33.21
CA GLY A 232 8.68 -50.02 34.21
C GLY A 232 9.59 -50.18 35.44
N ALA A 233 9.02 -50.09 36.63
CA ALA A 233 9.72 -50.42 37.88
C ALA A 233 9.82 -51.95 38.05
N VAL A 234 10.98 -52.45 38.46
CA VAL A 234 11.21 -53.89 38.75
C VAL A 234 10.71 -54.27 40.15
N GLY A 235 10.40 -53.28 41.00
CA GLY A 235 9.86 -53.45 42.35
C GLY A 235 9.98 -52.17 43.19
N LEU A 236 9.23 -52.09 44.30
CA LEU A 236 9.29 -50.94 45.23
C LEU A 236 10.70 -50.84 45.84
N ASN A 237 11.30 -49.65 45.85
CA ASN A 237 12.66 -49.38 46.34
C ASN A 237 13.78 -50.17 45.65
N LYS A 238 13.57 -50.60 44.39
CA LYS A 238 14.62 -51.17 43.53
C LYS A 238 14.86 -50.27 42.34
N GLU A 239 16.12 -50.05 42.00
CA GLU A 239 16.49 -49.27 40.83
C GLU A 239 16.12 -50.02 39.54
N SER A 240 15.52 -49.30 38.60
CA SER A 240 15.30 -49.73 37.22
C SER A 240 16.11 -48.80 36.33
N ILE A 241 17.08 -49.35 35.59
CA ILE A 241 17.96 -48.58 34.72
C ILE A 241 17.62 -48.95 33.27
N VAL A 242 17.21 -47.96 32.49
CA VAL A 242 16.96 -48.10 31.05
C VAL A 242 17.90 -47.16 30.31
N SER A 243 18.67 -47.71 29.38
CA SER A 243 19.58 -46.95 28.52
C SER A 243 19.03 -46.93 27.11
N PHE A 244 18.84 -45.75 26.53
CA PHE A 244 18.55 -45.58 25.11
C PHE A 244 19.76 -44.99 24.40
N LYS A 245 19.98 -45.40 23.16
CA LYS A 245 21.12 -44.98 22.34
C LYS A 245 20.59 -44.31 21.07
N LEU A 246 20.90 -43.03 20.93
CA LEU A 246 20.61 -42.29 19.71
C LEU A 246 21.83 -42.36 18.78
N THR A 247 21.60 -42.62 17.50
CA THR A 247 22.62 -42.56 16.46
C THR A 247 22.19 -41.58 15.39
N SER A 248 23.07 -40.64 15.04
CA SER A 248 22.88 -39.78 13.87
C SER A 248 23.26 -40.59 12.63
N GLN A 249 22.37 -40.62 11.63
CA GLN A 249 22.72 -41.10 10.29
C GLN A 249 22.89 -39.88 9.38
N THR A 250 24.11 -39.63 8.94
CA THR A 250 24.39 -38.73 7.83
C THR A 250 23.98 -39.43 6.53
N ARG A 251 23.12 -38.78 5.74
CA ARG A 251 22.87 -39.16 4.35
C ARG A 251 23.69 -38.28 3.42
#